data_AF-R5JCT0-F1
#
_entry.id   AF-R5JCT0-F1
#
_cell.length_a   1.000
_cell.length_b   1.000
_cell.length_c   1.000
_cell.angle_alpha   90.00
_cell.angle_beta   90.00
_cell.angle_gamma   90.00
#
_symmetry.space_group_name_H-M   'P 1'
#
loop_
_entity.id
_entity.type
_entity.pdbx_description
1 polymer ?
#
loop_
_entity_poly.entity_id
_entity_poly.type
_entity_poly.pdbx_seq_one_letter_code
_entity_poly.pdbx_strand_id
1 'polypeptide(L)'
;MNKKGFTLVELLGVIVILGIIAVITVPLVQRTILENTEEAYNDQITSFERAAKNYVASDVYSMTNCQTRICTVSLNELQEKGFLPSGDIVNPLTDENFDMENVVDITYDGSNFSYNYDTSQDE
;
A
#
# COMPACT_ATOMS: atom_id res chain seq x y z
N MET A 1 35.07 -19.74 -45.43
CA MET A 1 34.39 -18.95 -44.37
C MET A 1 35.09 -19.23 -43.05
N ASN A 2 35.78 -18.26 -42.47
CA ASN A 2 36.45 -18.41 -41.18
C ASN A 2 35.44 -18.17 -40.04
N LYS A 3 34.96 -19.24 -39.41
CA LYS A 3 34.20 -19.15 -38.16
C LYS A 3 35.19 -19.05 -37.00
N LYS A 4 35.54 -17.84 -36.58
CA LYS A 4 36.22 -17.62 -35.31
C LYS A 4 35.16 -17.76 -34.20
N GLY A 5 35.18 -18.87 -33.48
CA GLY A 5 34.38 -19.06 -32.27
C GLY A 5 35.02 -18.33 -31.09
N PHE A 6 34.19 -17.92 -30.12
CA PHE A 6 34.65 -17.40 -28.83
C PHE A 6 35.52 -18.43 -28.11
N THR A 7 36.54 -17.96 -27.41
CA THR A 7 37.38 -18.78 -26.55
C THR A 7 36.76 -18.94 -25.16
N LEU A 8 37.07 -20.04 -24.47
CA LEU A 8 36.58 -20.27 -23.10
C LEU A 8 37.06 -19.20 -22.10
N VAL A 9 38.24 -18.61 -22.34
CA VAL A 9 38.80 -17.55 -21.49
C VAL A 9 37.97 -16.27 -21.59
N GLU A 10 37.50 -15.92 -22.80
CA GLU A 10 36.62 -14.78 -23.00
C GLU A 10 35.26 -15.00 -22.30
N LEU A 11 34.70 -16.20 -22.39
CA LEU A 11 33.46 -16.54 -21.69
C LEU A 11 33.62 -16.49 -20.16
N LEU A 12 34.76 -16.98 -19.65
CA LEU A 12 35.09 -16.94 -18.22
C LEU A 12 35.17 -15.50 -17.71
N GLY A 13 35.80 -14.59 -18.47
CA GLY A 13 35.87 -13.18 -18.13
C GLY A 13 34.49 -12.52 -17.99
N VAL A 14 33.56 -12.83 -18.90
CA VAL A 14 32.17 -12.32 -18.84
C VAL A 14 31.45 -12.81 -17.59
N ILE A 15 31.57 -14.10 -17.26
CA ILE A 15 30.91 -14.68 -16.09
C ILE A 15 31.45 -14.07 -14.78
N VAL A 16 32.75 -13.81 -14.70
CA VAL A 16 33.36 -13.15 -13.53
C VAL A 16 32.78 -11.74 -13.33
N ILE A 17 32.68 -10.95 -14.41
CA ILE A 17 32.11 -9.60 -14.33
C ILE A 17 30.62 -9.66 -13.93
N LEU A 18 29.83 -10.56 -14.52
CA LEU A 18 28.42 -10.74 -14.16
C LEU A 18 28.25 -11.19 -12.70
N GLY A 19 29.15 -12.04 -12.20
CA GLY A 19 29.14 -12.49 -10.80
C GLY A 19 29.38 -11.34 -9.82
N ILE A 20 30.34 -10.45 -10.11
CA ILE A 20 30.61 -9.26 -9.28
C ILE A 20 29.39 -8.33 -9.25
N ILE A 21 28.78 -8.08 -10.41
CA ILE A 21 27.58 -7.24 -10.52
C ILE A 21 26.44 -7.87 -9.70
N ALA A 22 26.17 -9.17 -9.88
CA ALA A 22 25.09 -9.87 -9.20
C ALA A 22 25.18 -9.79 -7.67
N VAL A 23 26.38 -9.92 -7.10
CA VAL A 23 26.60 -9.82 -5.64
C VAL A 23 26.18 -8.45 -5.09
N ILE A 24 26.41 -7.38 -5.83
CA ILE A 24 26.03 -6.02 -5.42
C ILE A 24 24.54 -5.76 -5.68
N THR A 25 24.02 -6.23 -6.81
CA THR A 25 22.65 -5.95 -7.25
C THR A 25 21.60 -6.65 -6.40
N VAL A 26 21.83 -7.89 -5.95
CA VAL A 26 20.85 -8.68 -5.18
C VAL A 26 20.37 -7.98 -3.90
N PRO A 27 21.24 -7.55 -2.95
CA PRO A 27 20.79 -6.89 -1.74
C PRO A 27 20.15 -5.52 -2.01
N LEU A 28 20.58 -4.80 -3.05
CA LEU A 28 19.99 -3.52 -3.45
C LEU A 28 18.54 -3.72 -3.91
N VAL A 29 18.30 -4.67 -4.80
CA VAL A 29 16.96 -4.98 -5.31
C VAL A 29 16.04 -5.45 -4.18
N GLN A 30 16.54 -6.28 -3.26
CA GLN A 30 15.74 -6.72 -2.10
C GLN A 30 15.29 -5.53 -1.23
N ARG A 31 16.19 -4.59 -0.94
CA ARG A 31 15.83 -3.38 -0.19
C ARG A 31 14.79 -2.53 -0.90
N THR A 32 14.98 -2.28 -2.19
CA THR A 32 14.03 -1.53 -2.99
C THR A 32 12.66 -2.20 -3.03
N ILE A 33 12.60 -3.53 -3.11
CA ILE A 33 11.32 -4.25 -3.04
C ILE A 33 10.63 -4.00 -1.69
N LEU A 34 11.36 -4.15 -0.57
CA LEU A 34 10.81 -3.94 0.76
C LEU A 34 10.31 -2.50 0.97
N GLU A 35 11.09 -1.51 0.54
CA GLU A 35 10.72 -0.10 0.60
C GLU A 35 9.46 0.17 -0.23
N ASN A 36 9.39 -0.36 -1.46
CA ASN A 36 8.21 -0.20 -2.32
C ASN A 36 6.96 -0.90 -1.74
N THR A 37 7.12 -2.06 -1.10
CA THR A 37 5.98 -2.75 -0.45
C THR A 37 5.45 -1.96 0.75
N GLU A 38 6.33 -1.35 1.54
CA GLU A 38 5.95 -0.49 2.66
C GLU A 38 5.30 0.82 2.18
N GLU A 39 5.84 1.44 1.14
CA GLU A 39 5.25 2.62 0.51
C GLU A 39 3.85 2.31 -0.07
N ALA A 40 3.69 1.20 -0.79
CA ALA A 40 2.40 0.78 -1.33
C ALA A 40 1.36 0.53 -0.23
N TYR A 41 1.77 -0.05 0.89
CA TYR A 41 0.90 -0.22 2.06
C TYR A 41 0.47 1.14 2.64
N ASN A 42 1.40 2.06 2.87
CA ASN A 42 1.10 3.40 3.38
C ASN A 42 0.19 4.20 2.44
N ASP A 43 0.39 4.07 1.13
CA ASP A 43 -0.48 4.65 0.10
C ASP A 43 -1.90 4.07 0.17
N GLN A 44 -2.03 2.77 0.43
CA GLN A 44 -3.31 2.10 0.60
C GLN A 44 -4.05 2.62 1.84
N ILE A 45 -3.37 2.75 2.98
CA ILE A 45 -3.91 3.35 4.20
C ILE A 45 -4.37 4.79 3.97
N THR A 46 -3.52 5.60 3.34
CA THR A 46 -3.85 6.99 2.97
C THR A 46 -5.07 7.04 2.04
N SER A 47 -5.23 6.04 1.18
CA SER A 47 -6.41 5.94 0.30
C SER A 47 -7.68 5.63 1.09
N PHE A 48 -7.64 4.79 2.13
CA PHE A 48 -8.78 4.55 3.03
C PHE A 48 -9.19 5.84 3.76
N GLU A 49 -8.23 6.56 4.34
CA GLU A 49 -8.48 7.83 5.02
C GLU A 49 -9.07 8.88 4.07
N ARG A 50 -8.57 8.95 2.83
CA ARG A 50 -9.11 9.83 1.79
C ARG A 50 -10.52 9.41 1.36
N ALA A 51 -10.81 8.11 1.30
CA ALA A 51 -12.14 7.61 1.00
C ALA A 51 -13.13 8.00 2.11
N ALA A 52 -12.76 7.83 3.38
CA ALA A 52 -13.54 8.32 4.51
C ALA A 52 -13.74 9.84 4.46
N LYS A 53 -12.70 10.60 4.14
CA LYS A 53 -12.80 12.05 3.95
C LYS A 53 -13.79 12.45 2.85
N ASN A 54 -13.77 11.75 1.72
CA ASN A 54 -14.70 11.99 0.62
C ASN A 54 -16.13 11.60 1.00
N TYR A 55 -16.31 10.50 1.73
CA TYR A 55 -17.61 10.08 2.26
C TYR A 55 -18.22 11.18 3.13
N VAL A 56 -17.46 11.66 4.11
CA VAL A 56 -17.83 12.78 5.00
C VAL A 56 -18.15 14.06 4.22
N ALA A 57 -17.36 14.40 3.22
CA ALA A 57 -17.58 15.59 2.41
C ALA A 57 -18.84 15.48 1.53
N SER A 58 -19.22 14.26 1.14
CA SER A 58 -20.40 14.00 0.29
C SER A 58 -21.72 14.04 1.06
N ASP A 59 -21.70 13.69 2.34
CA ASP A 59 -22.88 13.66 3.21
C ASP A 59 -22.60 14.38 4.53
N VAL A 60 -22.45 15.70 4.46
CA VAL A 60 -22.17 16.57 5.62
C VAL A 60 -23.20 16.40 6.75
N TYR A 61 -24.41 15.93 6.43
CA TYR A 61 -25.49 15.72 7.40
C TYR A 61 -25.42 14.37 8.14
N SER A 62 -24.79 13.33 7.57
CA SER A 62 -24.60 12.03 8.26
C SER A 62 -23.79 12.18 9.54
N MET A 63 -22.97 13.24 9.62
CA MET A 63 -22.07 13.51 10.72
C MET A 63 -22.67 14.28 11.90
N THR A 64 -23.99 14.54 11.90
CA THR A 64 -24.66 15.30 12.97
C THR A 64 -24.42 14.69 14.36
N ASN A 65 -24.08 13.39 14.44
CA ASN A 65 -23.84 12.66 15.68
C ASN A 65 -22.35 12.58 16.11
N CYS A 66 -21.40 13.08 15.31
CA CYS A 66 -19.95 12.99 15.60
C CYS A 66 -19.37 14.22 16.30
N GLN A 67 -20.22 15.18 16.72
CA GLN A 67 -19.75 16.44 17.30
C GLN A 67 -19.11 16.29 18.70
N THR A 68 -19.16 15.10 19.32
CA THR A 68 -18.59 14.85 20.66
C THR A 68 -17.97 13.46 20.84
N ARG A 69 -17.88 12.62 19.80
CA ARG A 69 -17.37 11.25 19.87
C ARG A 69 -16.57 10.88 18.61
N ILE A 70 -15.65 9.93 18.76
CA ILE A 70 -15.03 9.21 17.65
C ILE A 70 -16.16 8.50 16.89
N CYS A 71 -16.27 8.79 15.60
CA CYS A 71 -17.12 8.05 14.68
C CYS A 71 -16.25 7.13 13.84
N THR A 72 -16.81 6.01 13.42
CA THR A 72 -16.08 5.04 12.60
C THR A 72 -16.89 4.76 11.34
N VAL A 73 -16.18 4.48 10.26
CA VAL A 73 -16.77 4.00 9.00
C VAL A 73 -15.98 2.79 8.54
N SER A 74 -16.66 1.69 8.21
CA SER A 74 -15.98 0.47 7.76
C SER A 74 -15.56 0.56 6.30
N LEU A 75 -14.53 -0.21 5.92
CA LEU A 75 -14.10 -0.31 4.53
C LEU A 75 -15.23 -0.84 3.63
N ASN A 76 -16.04 -1.78 4.13
CA ASN A 76 -17.22 -2.27 3.41
C ASN A 76 -18.21 -1.14 3.12
N GLU A 77 -18.52 -0.28 4.10
CA GLU A 77 -19.43 0.85 3.86
C GLU A 77 -18.86 1.82 2.80
N LEU A 78 -17.57 2.13 2.89
CA LEU A 78 -16.91 2.99 1.90
C LEU A 78 -16.95 2.38 0.49
N GLN A 79 -16.86 1.07 0.37
CA GLN A 79 -16.95 0.35 -0.89
C GLN A 79 -18.39 0.32 -1.44
N GLU A 80 -19.38 -0.01 -0.61
CA GLU A 80 -20.81 0.00 -0.97
C GLU A 80 -21.28 1.38 -1.44
N LYS A 81 -20.74 2.44 -0.84
CA LYS A 81 -21.01 3.84 -1.19
C LYS A 81 -20.19 4.34 -2.38
N GLY A 82 -19.25 3.54 -2.89
CA GLY A 82 -18.46 3.84 -4.08
C GLY A 82 -17.26 4.76 -3.85
N PHE A 83 -16.82 4.95 -2.61
CA PHE A 83 -15.59 5.68 -2.27
C PHE A 83 -14.33 4.81 -2.36
N LEU A 84 -14.50 3.49 -2.33
CA LEU A 84 -13.45 2.50 -2.59
C LEU A 84 -13.80 1.64 -3.82
N PRO A 85 -12.78 1.12 -4.54
CA PRO A 85 -13.01 0.21 -5.66
C PRO A 85 -13.72 -1.07 -5.18
N SER A 86 -14.58 -1.63 -6.03
CA SER A 86 -15.27 -2.90 -5.74
C SER A 86 -14.32 -4.10 -5.82
N GLY A 87 -14.54 -5.09 -4.96
CA GLY A 87 -13.74 -6.31 -4.88
C GLY A 87 -12.75 -6.31 -3.72
N ASP A 88 -11.97 -7.38 -3.63
CA ASP A 88 -11.00 -7.54 -2.55
C ASP A 88 -9.85 -6.54 -2.69
N ILE A 89 -9.41 -6.00 -1.56
CA ILE A 89 -8.23 -5.13 -1.47
C ILE A 89 -7.13 -5.93 -0.79
N VAL A 90 -6.01 -6.12 -1.48
CA VAL A 90 -4.89 -6.93 -0.99
C VAL A 90 -3.93 -6.05 -0.20
N ASN A 91 -3.49 -6.52 0.95
CA ASN A 91 -2.44 -5.92 1.77
C ASN A 91 -1.06 -6.22 1.16
N PRO A 92 -0.30 -5.20 0.70
CA PRO A 92 1.01 -5.41 0.08
C PRO A 92 2.09 -6.02 1.00
N LEU A 93 1.89 -5.98 2.33
CA LEU A 93 2.84 -6.54 3.30
C LEU A 93 2.64 -8.03 3.55
N THR A 94 1.37 -8.48 3.57
CA THR A 94 1.00 -9.86 3.92
C THR A 94 0.56 -10.70 2.74
N ASP A 95 0.21 -10.07 1.61
CA ASP A 95 -0.43 -10.69 0.43
C ASP A 95 -1.81 -11.30 0.75
N GLU A 96 -2.39 -10.93 1.90
CA GLU A 96 -3.75 -11.29 2.31
C GLU A 96 -4.71 -10.13 2.07
N ASN A 97 -6.02 -10.41 2.01
CA ASN A 97 -7.01 -9.35 1.86
C ASN A 97 -7.15 -8.56 3.16
N PHE A 98 -7.34 -7.24 3.07
CA PHE A 98 -7.81 -6.45 4.20
C PHE A 98 -9.19 -6.96 4.67
N ASP A 99 -9.43 -6.95 5.98
CA ASP A 99 -10.76 -7.20 6.51
C ASP A 99 -11.65 -5.98 6.19
N MET A 100 -12.76 -6.21 5.48
CA MET A 100 -13.68 -5.15 5.09
C MET A 100 -14.49 -4.60 6.28
N GLU A 101 -14.49 -5.30 7.42
CA GLU A 101 -15.03 -4.80 8.69
C GLU A 101 -14.09 -3.82 9.38
N ASN A 102 -12.81 -3.71 8.96
CA ASN A 102 -11.88 -2.72 9.50
C ASN A 102 -12.41 -1.31 9.28
N VAL A 103 -12.09 -0.42 10.21
CA VAL A 103 -12.68 0.92 10.25
C VAL A 103 -11.64 2.02 10.14
N VAL A 104 -12.08 3.14 9.57
CA VAL A 104 -11.41 4.43 9.65
C VAL A 104 -12.09 5.26 10.74
N ASP A 105 -11.29 5.71 11.70
CA ASP A 105 -11.72 6.62 12.75
C ASP A 105 -11.80 8.05 12.20
N ILE A 106 -12.94 8.69 12.46
CA ILE A 106 -13.25 10.07 12.13
C ILE A 106 -13.40 10.83 13.43
N THR A 107 -12.50 11.77 13.67
CA THR A 107 -12.51 12.64 14.86
C THR A 107 -12.73 14.08 14.46
N TYR A 108 -13.63 14.77 15.16
CA TYR A 108 -13.86 16.21 15.00
C TYR A 108 -13.38 16.96 16.24
N ASP A 109 -12.41 17.85 16.07
CA ASP A 109 -11.81 18.61 17.18
C ASP A 109 -12.52 19.95 17.46
N GLY A 110 -13.64 20.23 16.77
CA GLY A 110 -14.35 21.50 16.84
C GLY A 110 -14.01 22.47 15.69
N SER A 111 -12.96 22.19 14.92
CA SER A 111 -12.52 23.00 13.78
C SER A 111 -12.25 22.17 12.52
N ASN A 112 -11.63 21.01 12.66
CA ASN A 112 -11.21 20.14 11.58
C ASN A 112 -11.61 18.69 11.83
N PHE A 113 -11.75 17.93 10.75
CA PHE A 113 -11.87 16.48 10.79
C PHE A 113 -10.49 15.84 10.59
N SER A 114 -10.15 14.90 11.44
CA SER A 114 -9.04 13.96 11.22
C SER A 114 -9.57 12.58 10.89
N TYR A 115 -8.85 11.87 10.03
CA TYR A 115 -9.14 10.52 9.56
C TYR A 115 -7.94 9.68 9.90
N ASN A 116 -8.15 8.57 10.58
CA ASN A 116 -7.06 7.68 11.00
C ASN A 116 -7.50 6.24 10.81
N TYR A 117 -6.77 5.48 10.03
CA TYR A 117 -6.93 4.02 9.98
C TYR A 117 -5.93 3.38 10.94
N ASP A 118 -6.42 2.65 11.94
CA ASP A 118 -5.56 1.95 12.89
C ASP A 118 -4.99 0.69 12.23
N THR A 119 -3.68 0.71 11.95
CA THR A 119 -2.95 -0.39 11.30
C THR A 119 -2.84 -1.64 12.17
N SER A 120 -3.12 -1.56 13.48
CA SER A 120 -3.20 -2.75 14.34
C SER A 120 -4.39 -3.66 14.01
N GLN A 121 -5.33 -3.18 13.20
CA GLN A 121 -6.42 -3.98 12.66
C GLN A 121 -5.98 -4.96 11.56
N ASP A 122 -4.75 -4.85 11.07
CA ASP A 122 -4.21 -5.71 10.01
C ASP A 122 -3.37 -6.90 10.55
N GLU A 123 -3.26 -7.03 11.89
CA GLU A 123 -2.59 -8.14 12.60
C GLU A 123 -3.51 -9.36 12.82
#